data_AF-A0A519HUT5-F1
#
_entry.id   AF-A0A519HUT5-F1
#
_cell.length_a   1.000
_cell.length_b   1.000
_cell.length_c   1.000
_cell.angle_alpha   90.00
_cell.angle_beta   90.00
_cell.angle_gamma   90.00
#
_symmetry.space_group_name_H-M   'P 1'
#
loop_
_entity.id
_entity.type
_entity.pdbx_description
1 polymer ?
#
loop_
_entity_poly.entity_id
_entity_poly.type
_entity_poly.pdbx_seq_one_letter_code
_entity_poly.pdbx_strand_id
1 'polypeptide(L)'
;MSHDDHHHGHGHGHDGHGSPFDGGHDGQGHDARLHGSIPSSVEDSPHRAPPQPTPRATEPLREGDGILRPIQESEYFSTAPGAEQIVSAHIDEYFNQPLDLFPFWEDGRKPDRFHVLFNRQIEERFPIDQDIRSHVHNYGRGVFGALMVHIGVKRLNQALALVAFTLLATLGPTWFAGWTGSPQMGLGLAIGAMIVVFGLWWGIQAVLFTQYRFRLENDSYEMSREIVQRTRELQNLFTSARAMADQAETQFQMDGKGWGARAMYLTRLTMWLGARMEYLEKYVQMELWRVRRERYWTRWLQRFATPLILIVWLVLFALEPVAGDMMTFRGLQGLAVLLGVLVSWVSYVRWRTPMEAIQQKLGVEGWVRYASLDVDNAVGEQVRRDKERLVEYRALTRGR
;
A
#
# COMPACT_ATOMS: atom_id res chain seq x y z
N MET A 1 -17.14 -48.37 16.18
CA MET A 1 -17.94 -48.45 14.94
C MET A 1 -17.15 -47.73 13.86
N SER A 2 -16.37 -48.51 13.09
CA SER A 2 -15.61 -48.10 11.91
C SER A 2 -16.21 -48.76 10.68
N HIS A 3 -16.15 -48.08 9.55
CA HIS A 3 -16.20 -48.57 8.16
C HIS A 3 -15.79 -47.37 7.28
N ASP A 4 -15.06 -47.45 6.17
CA ASP A 4 -14.23 -48.47 5.54
C ASP A 4 -13.37 -47.74 4.51
N ASP A 5 -12.08 -48.05 4.46
CA ASP A 5 -11.18 -47.78 3.34
C ASP A 5 -11.08 -49.04 2.48
N HIS A 6 -11.23 -48.92 1.16
CA HIS A 6 -10.86 -49.97 0.22
C HIS A 6 -10.06 -49.39 -0.95
N HIS A 7 -8.77 -49.70 -0.98
CA HIS A 7 -8.02 -49.90 -2.22
C HIS A 7 -6.92 -50.94 -2.01
N HIS A 8 -7.14 -52.13 -2.56
CA HIS A 8 -6.11 -53.11 -2.94
C HIS A 8 -5.32 -52.54 -4.14
N GLY A 9 -4.03 -52.78 -4.40
CA GLY A 9 -3.04 -53.72 -3.86
C GLY A 9 -2.13 -54.18 -5.02
N HIS A 10 -0.81 -53.95 -4.89
CA HIS A 10 0.39 -54.68 -5.41
C HIS A 10 0.42 -55.29 -6.85
N GLY A 11 1.52 -55.38 -7.60
CA GLY A 11 2.97 -55.23 -7.38
C GLY A 11 3.77 -56.01 -8.46
N HIS A 12 5.12 -55.87 -8.44
CA HIS A 12 6.20 -56.54 -9.24
C HIS A 12 6.55 -55.91 -10.61
N GLY A 13 7.79 -55.50 -10.95
CA GLY A 13 9.14 -56.06 -10.72
C GLY A 13 9.48 -56.96 -11.94
N HIS A 14 10.53 -56.82 -12.76
CA HIS A 14 11.94 -56.52 -12.51
C HIS A 14 12.71 -56.36 -13.87
N ASP A 15 13.97 -55.93 -13.78
CA ASP A 15 15.11 -56.16 -14.71
C ASP A 15 15.61 -55.02 -15.61
N GLY A 16 16.92 -54.79 -15.44
CA GLY A 16 17.72 -53.84 -16.19
C GLY A 16 18.98 -54.47 -16.79
N HIS A 17 19.83 -53.55 -17.29
CA HIS A 17 21.14 -53.69 -17.92
C HIS A 17 21.19 -53.92 -19.44
N GLY A 18 21.83 -52.95 -20.10
CA GLY A 18 22.30 -53.06 -21.48
C GLY A 18 22.57 -51.69 -22.11
N SER A 19 23.70 -51.06 -21.79
CA SER A 19 24.36 -50.15 -22.72
C SER A 19 25.60 -50.86 -23.28
N PRO A 20 25.91 -50.67 -24.56
CA PRO A 20 27.18 -50.02 -24.86
C PRO A 20 27.11 -49.02 -26.04
N PHE A 21 28.00 -48.02 -25.95
CA PHE A 21 28.68 -47.22 -26.98
C PHE A 21 28.43 -47.63 -28.45
N ASP A 22 28.28 -46.72 -29.41
CA ASP A 22 29.38 -45.97 -30.03
C ASP A 22 28.85 -45.17 -31.25
N GLY A 23 29.53 -44.07 -31.61
CA GLY A 23 29.57 -43.57 -32.99
C GLY A 23 28.54 -42.54 -33.49
N GLY A 24 28.88 -41.25 -33.35
CA GLY A 24 29.02 -40.35 -34.51
C GLY A 24 27.78 -39.73 -35.20
N HIS A 25 27.88 -38.40 -35.36
CA HIS A 25 27.25 -37.51 -36.36
C HIS A 25 25.81 -37.01 -36.18
N ASP A 26 25.73 -35.67 -36.02
CA ASP A 26 24.88 -34.71 -36.72
C ASP A 26 23.56 -35.24 -37.32
N GLY A 27 22.43 -34.86 -36.73
CA GLY A 27 21.14 -35.12 -37.35
C GLY A 27 19.97 -34.51 -36.59
N GLN A 28 19.36 -33.50 -37.19
CA GLN A 28 18.02 -33.03 -36.85
C GLN A 28 17.05 -34.21 -36.79
N GLY A 29 16.57 -34.54 -35.59
CA GLY A 29 15.58 -35.59 -35.35
C GLY A 29 14.25 -34.99 -34.94
N HIS A 30 13.31 -34.93 -35.89
CA HIS A 30 11.93 -34.51 -35.68
C HIS A 30 11.21 -35.39 -34.64
N ASP A 31 10.68 -34.77 -33.58
CA ASP A 31 9.69 -35.39 -32.69
C ASP A 31 8.36 -35.59 -33.44
N ALA A 32 8.09 -36.83 -33.84
CA ALA A 32 6.88 -37.26 -34.55
C ALA A 32 5.60 -37.26 -33.68
N ARG A 33 5.59 -36.57 -32.54
CA ARG A 33 4.41 -36.42 -31.64
C ARG A 33 3.66 -35.11 -31.84
N LEU A 34 4.08 -34.26 -32.79
CA LEU A 34 3.43 -32.99 -33.15
C LEU A 34 2.53 -33.07 -34.40
N HIS A 35 2.32 -34.26 -34.98
CA HIS A 35 1.37 -34.43 -36.09
C HIS A 35 -0.05 -34.77 -35.61
N GLY A 36 -0.59 -33.92 -34.74
CA GLY A 36 -2.02 -33.68 -34.75
C GLY A 36 -2.29 -32.61 -35.79
N SER A 37 -2.83 -32.99 -36.95
CA SER A 37 -3.26 -32.02 -37.96
C SER A 37 -4.17 -30.98 -37.31
N ILE A 38 -3.70 -29.73 -37.26
CA ILE A 38 -4.56 -28.58 -36.95
C ILE A 38 -5.75 -28.67 -37.92
N PRO A 39 -7.00 -28.66 -37.44
CA PRO A 39 -8.15 -28.58 -38.33
C PRO A 39 -7.92 -27.41 -39.30
N SER A 40 -8.07 -27.64 -40.60
CA SER A 40 -7.86 -26.65 -41.68
C SER A 40 -8.78 -25.41 -41.60
N SER A 41 -9.51 -25.23 -40.50
CA SER A 41 -10.28 -24.03 -40.17
C SER A 41 -9.49 -22.96 -39.42
N VAL A 42 -8.20 -23.16 -39.17
CA VAL A 42 -7.30 -22.19 -38.50
C VAL A 42 -6.32 -21.51 -39.48
N GLU A 43 -6.35 -21.85 -40.77
CA GLU A 43 -5.66 -21.02 -41.76
C GLU A 43 -6.30 -19.64 -41.79
N ASP A 44 -5.49 -18.63 -41.44
CA ASP A 44 -5.84 -17.24 -41.55
C ASP A 44 -6.27 -17.00 -42.99
N SER A 45 -7.57 -16.82 -43.21
CA SER A 45 -8.12 -16.77 -44.57
C SER A 45 -7.36 -15.71 -45.35
N PRO A 46 -6.89 -15.98 -46.58
CA PRO A 46 -6.15 -14.99 -47.39
C PRO A 46 -6.98 -13.73 -47.72
N HIS A 47 -8.28 -13.75 -47.39
CA HIS A 47 -9.20 -12.62 -47.47
C HIS A 47 -9.56 -12.00 -46.11
N ARG A 48 -8.84 -12.32 -45.03
CA ARG A 48 -9.03 -11.67 -43.74
C ARG A 48 -8.60 -10.22 -43.88
N ALA A 49 -9.58 -9.31 -43.92
CA ALA A 49 -9.30 -7.90 -43.79
C ALA A 49 -8.50 -7.71 -42.49
N PRO A 50 -7.39 -6.94 -42.53
CA PRO A 50 -6.67 -6.61 -41.31
C PRO A 50 -7.65 -6.01 -40.29
N PRO A 51 -7.48 -6.29 -38.99
CA PRO A 51 -8.33 -5.67 -37.97
C PRO A 51 -8.33 -4.17 -38.22
N GLN A 52 -9.53 -3.59 -38.25
CA GLN A 52 -9.64 -2.14 -38.48
C GLN A 52 -8.79 -1.43 -37.42
N PRO A 53 -7.94 -0.46 -37.82
CA PRO A 53 -7.15 0.29 -36.86
C PRO A 53 -8.08 0.93 -35.84
N THR A 54 -7.61 1.03 -34.59
CA THR A 54 -8.38 1.65 -33.52
C THR A 54 -8.86 3.03 -33.97
N PRO A 55 -10.13 3.41 -33.70
CA PRO A 55 -10.63 4.73 -34.04
C PRO A 55 -9.69 5.78 -33.46
N ARG A 56 -9.26 6.76 -34.27
CA ARG A 56 -8.45 7.87 -33.76
C ARG A 56 -9.38 8.85 -33.07
N ALA A 57 -9.00 9.28 -31.86
CA ALA A 57 -9.71 10.36 -31.20
C ALA A 57 -9.65 11.64 -32.04
N THR A 58 -10.78 12.35 -32.14
CA THR A 58 -10.89 13.66 -32.79
C THR A 58 -10.39 14.79 -31.90
N GLU A 59 -10.33 14.57 -30.59
CA GLU A 59 -9.79 15.49 -29.59
C GLU A 59 -8.40 15.03 -29.10
N PRO A 60 -7.53 15.95 -28.65
CA PRO A 60 -6.28 15.58 -28.01
C PRO A 60 -6.56 14.75 -26.74
N LEU A 61 -6.02 13.53 -26.72
CA LEU A 61 -6.15 12.58 -25.59
C LEU A 61 -5.21 12.93 -24.42
N ARG A 62 -4.23 13.80 -24.65
CA ARG A 62 -3.28 14.28 -23.65
C ARG A 62 -3.40 15.77 -23.44
N GLU A 63 -3.16 16.18 -22.20
CA GLU A 63 -2.93 17.58 -21.86
C GLU A 63 -1.53 18.03 -22.33
N GLY A 64 -1.27 19.34 -22.30
CA GLY A 64 -0.02 19.92 -22.81
C GLY A 64 1.24 19.51 -22.05
N ASP A 65 1.08 18.87 -20.89
CA ASP A 65 2.13 18.29 -20.05
C ASP A 65 2.43 16.81 -20.37
N GLY A 66 1.67 16.21 -21.30
CA GLY A 66 1.82 14.81 -21.71
C GLY A 66 1.04 13.80 -20.86
N ILE A 67 0.25 14.25 -19.87
CA ILE A 67 -0.62 13.41 -19.05
C ILE A 67 -1.89 13.08 -19.85
N LEU A 68 -2.41 11.85 -19.72
CA LEU A 68 -3.70 11.49 -20.32
C LEU A 68 -4.82 12.35 -19.73
N ARG A 69 -5.79 12.76 -20.54
CA ARG A 69 -6.99 13.42 -20.04
C ARG A 69 -7.78 12.42 -19.16
N PRO A 70 -8.44 12.83 -18.07
CA PRO A 70 -9.31 11.92 -17.34
C PRO A 70 -10.56 11.53 -18.15
N ILE A 71 -10.81 10.22 -18.31
CA ILE A 71 -12.09 9.70 -18.82
C ILE A 71 -13.13 9.84 -17.71
N GLN A 72 -14.13 10.70 -17.93
CA GLN A 72 -15.17 10.96 -16.93
C GLN A 72 -16.10 9.74 -16.79
N GLU A 73 -16.65 9.52 -15.59
CA GLU A 73 -17.54 8.37 -15.36
C GLU A 73 -18.79 8.39 -16.27
N SER A 74 -19.28 9.59 -16.57
CA SER A 74 -20.39 9.79 -17.51
C SER A 74 -20.05 9.42 -18.96
N GLU A 75 -18.76 9.40 -19.33
CA GLU A 75 -18.31 9.06 -20.68
C GLU A 75 -18.37 7.54 -20.93
N TYR A 76 -18.19 6.70 -19.89
CA TYR A 76 -18.23 5.23 -20.01
C TYR A 76 -19.58 4.71 -20.53
N PHE A 77 -20.68 5.38 -20.17
CA PHE A 77 -22.04 4.95 -20.48
C PHE A 77 -22.78 5.94 -21.38
N SER A 78 -22.04 6.79 -22.09
CA SER A 78 -22.63 7.79 -22.98
C SER A 78 -23.30 7.13 -24.18
N THR A 79 -24.50 7.57 -24.50
CA THR A 79 -25.24 7.19 -25.71
C THR A 79 -24.95 8.13 -26.89
N ALA A 80 -24.05 9.10 -26.71
CA ALA A 80 -23.72 10.05 -27.76
C ALA A 80 -23.02 9.34 -28.95
N PRO A 81 -23.33 9.72 -30.20
CA PRO A 81 -22.68 9.16 -31.37
C PRO A 81 -21.16 9.33 -31.31
N GLY A 82 -20.40 8.25 -31.49
CA GLY A 82 -18.93 8.28 -31.45
C GLY A 82 -18.30 8.26 -30.06
N ALA A 83 -19.07 8.32 -28.97
CA ALA A 83 -18.52 8.27 -27.61
C ALA A 83 -17.78 6.95 -27.33
N GLU A 84 -18.35 5.81 -27.74
CA GLU A 84 -17.68 4.49 -27.63
C GLU A 84 -16.32 4.49 -28.32
N GLN A 85 -16.20 5.15 -29.48
CA GLN A 85 -14.94 5.22 -30.24
C GLN A 85 -13.89 6.08 -29.54
N ILE A 86 -14.30 7.23 -29.00
CA ILE A 86 -13.40 8.14 -28.27
C ILE A 86 -12.89 7.47 -27.00
N VAL A 87 -13.78 6.88 -26.20
CA VAL A 87 -13.41 6.18 -24.96
C VAL A 87 -12.55 4.94 -25.27
N SER A 88 -12.90 4.18 -26.31
CA SER A 88 -12.10 3.03 -26.76
C SER A 88 -10.69 3.43 -27.19
N ALA A 89 -10.54 4.53 -27.93
CA ALA A 89 -9.25 5.08 -28.33
C ALA A 89 -8.41 5.50 -27.12
N HIS A 90 -9.06 6.12 -26.13
CA HIS A 90 -8.44 6.55 -24.89
C HIS A 90 -7.92 5.36 -24.07
N ILE A 91 -8.75 4.33 -23.90
CA ILE A 91 -8.37 3.08 -23.22
C ILE A 91 -7.23 2.37 -23.97
N ASP A 92 -7.26 2.37 -25.31
CA ASP A 92 -6.21 1.76 -26.13
C ASP A 92 -4.87 2.49 -25.99
N GLU A 93 -4.88 3.83 -25.94
CA GLU A 93 -3.67 4.60 -25.67
C GLU A 93 -3.09 4.27 -24.29
N TYR A 94 -3.95 4.01 -23.29
CA TYR A 94 -3.50 3.55 -21.98
C TYR A 94 -2.80 2.18 -22.02
N PHE A 95 -3.39 1.17 -22.66
CA PHE A 95 -2.81 -0.18 -22.69
C PHE A 95 -1.56 -0.28 -23.57
N ASN A 96 -1.43 0.59 -24.58
CA ASN A 96 -0.30 0.60 -25.50
C ASN A 96 0.80 1.59 -25.11
N GLN A 97 0.79 2.13 -23.88
CA GLN A 97 1.92 2.92 -23.41
C GLN A 97 3.17 2.04 -23.25
N PRO A 98 4.36 2.53 -23.66
CA PRO A 98 5.60 1.81 -23.45
C PRO A 98 5.77 1.52 -21.95
N LEU A 99 6.02 0.24 -21.67
CA LEU A 99 6.21 -0.28 -20.33
C LEU A 99 7.69 -0.07 -19.99
N ASP A 100 8.01 1.11 -19.49
CA ASP A 100 9.37 1.45 -19.05
C ASP A 100 9.66 0.70 -17.73
N LEU A 101 9.94 -0.60 -17.87
CA LEU A 101 10.15 -1.56 -16.78
C LEU A 101 11.50 -1.35 -16.07
N PHE A 102 12.42 -0.65 -16.72
CA PHE A 102 13.81 -0.52 -16.32
C PHE A 102 14.30 0.86 -16.81
N PRO A 103 14.64 1.83 -15.93
CA PRO A 103 15.07 3.21 -16.29
C PRO A 103 16.40 3.30 -17.09
N PHE A 104 16.82 2.23 -17.73
CA PHE A 104 18.18 2.03 -18.19
C PHE A 104 18.33 2.04 -19.71
N TRP A 105 17.25 2.14 -20.51
CA TRP A 105 17.41 1.91 -21.97
C TRP A 105 16.79 2.92 -22.94
N GLU A 106 15.79 3.74 -22.62
CA GLU A 106 15.17 4.60 -23.65
C GLU A 106 15.66 6.06 -23.68
N ASP A 107 15.88 6.71 -22.52
CA ASP A 107 16.04 8.17 -22.52
C ASP A 107 17.43 8.71 -22.12
N GLY A 108 18.39 7.86 -21.73
CA GLY A 108 19.74 8.28 -21.35
C GLY A 108 19.82 9.25 -20.16
N ARG A 109 18.73 9.44 -19.41
CA ARG A 109 18.64 10.33 -18.25
C ARG A 109 19.14 9.67 -16.98
N LYS A 110 19.51 10.48 -15.98
CA LYS A 110 19.92 10.01 -14.65
C LYS A 110 18.81 9.14 -14.04
N PRO A 111 19.13 7.97 -13.48
CA PRO A 111 18.11 7.02 -13.03
C PRO A 111 17.28 7.59 -11.87
N ASP A 112 15.97 7.61 -12.04
CA ASP A 112 15.02 7.84 -10.96
C ASP A 112 14.83 6.56 -10.13
N ARG A 113 14.50 6.73 -8.84
CA ARG A 113 14.27 5.59 -7.94
C ARG A 113 12.99 4.86 -8.38
N PHE A 114 12.98 3.53 -8.34
CA PHE A 114 11.83 2.70 -8.81
C PHE A 114 10.45 3.14 -8.30
N HIS A 115 10.34 3.57 -7.05
CA HIS A 115 9.06 4.05 -6.49
C HIS A 115 8.63 5.41 -7.06
N VAL A 116 9.56 6.25 -7.50
CA VAL A 116 9.28 7.52 -8.18
C VAL A 116 8.77 7.25 -9.60
N LEU A 117 9.41 6.31 -10.30
CA LEU A 117 8.96 5.85 -11.62
C LEU A 117 7.56 5.24 -11.55
N PHE A 118 7.32 4.34 -10.61
CA PHE A 118 6.00 3.72 -10.42
C PHE A 118 4.93 4.76 -10.07
N ASN A 119 5.24 5.73 -9.19
CA ASN A 119 4.31 6.79 -8.86
C ASN A 119 3.99 7.66 -10.08
N ARG A 120 5.02 8.08 -10.82
CA ARG A 120 4.87 8.87 -12.04
C ARG A 120 4.06 8.12 -13.11
N GLN A 121 4.34 6.83 -13.32
CA GLN A 121 3.58 5.99 -14.24
C GLN A 121 2.10 5.91 -13.84
N ILE A 122 1.80 5.80 -12.54
CA ILE A 122 0.41 5.81 -12.07
C ILE A 122 -0.25 7.18 -12.26
N GLU A 123 0.47 8.27 -11.97
CA GLU A 123 -0.01 9.65 -12.16
C GLU A 123 -0.34 9.94 -13.62
N GLU A 124 0.56 9.55 -14.54
CA GLU A 124 0.37 9.72 -15.99
C GLU A 124 -0.75 8.83 -16.55
N ARG A 125 -1.01 7.67 -15.93
CA ARG A 125 -1.96 6.66 -16.43
C ARG A 125 -3.38 6.78 -15.88
N PHE A 126 -3.54 7.25 -14.64
CA PHE A 126 -4.83 7.28 -13.95
C PHE A 126 -5.11 8.68 -13.39
N PRO A 127 -5.21 9.72 -14.22
CA PRO A 127 -5.46 11.10 -13.78
C PRO A 127 -6.75 11.21 -12.95
N ILE A 128 -7.79 10.45 -13.29
CA ILE A 128 -9.08 10.46 -12.58
C ILE A 128 -8.97 10.03 -11.11
N ASP A 129 -7.99 9.18 -10.78
CA ASP A 129 -7.77 8.68 -9.42
C ASP A 129 -6.79 9.56 -8.62
N GLN A 130 -6.43 10.75 -9.14
CA GLN A 130 -5.49 11.66 -8.46
C GLN A 130 -5.98 12.10 -7.08
N ASP A 131 -7.27 12.39 -6.93
CA ASP A 131 -7.87 12.82 -5.66
C ASP A 131 -7.61 11.79 -4.55
N ILE A 132 -8.06 10.54 -4.76
CA ILE A 132 -7.87 9.45 -3.80
C ILE A 132 -6.39 9.15 -3.56
N ARG A 133 -5.54 9.19 -4.59
CA ARG A 133 -4.09 8.99 -4.42
C ARG A 133 -3.46 10.08 -3.58
N SER A 134 -3.86 11.33 -3.79
CA SER A 134 -3.37 12.47 -3.02
C SER A 134 -3.80 12.35 -1.55
N HIS A 135 -5.04 11.91 -1.29
CA HIS A 135 -5.53 11.65 0.05
C HIS A 135 -4.73 10.54 0.74
N VAL A 136 -4.50 9.41 0.07
CA VAL A 136 -3.66 8.29 0.54
C VAL A 136 -2.23 8.73 0.84
N HIS A 137 -1.64 9.53 -0.04
CA HIS A 137 -0.31 10.08 0.15
C HIS A 137 -0.25 11.04 1.36
N ASN A 138 -1.21 11.95 1.47
CA ASN A 138 -1.31 12.92 2.54
C ASN A 138 -1.48 12.25 3.90
N TYR A 139 -2.28 11.19 3.98
CA TYR A 139 -2.37 10.34 5.18
C TYR A 139 -1.00 9.74 5.54
N GLY A 140 -0.30 9.12 4.59
CA GLY A 140 1.03 8.55 4.84
C GLY A 140 2.02 9.59 5.39
N ARG A 141 2.04 10.79 4.78
CA ARG A 141 2.84 11.92 5.25
C ARG A 141 2.39 12.45 6.61
N GLY A 142 1.09 12.51 6.86
CA GLY A 142 0.48 12.94 8.12
C GLY A 142 0.84 12.01 9.28
N VAL A 143 0.76 10.69 9.06
CA VAL A 143 1.18 9.67 10.03
C VAL A 143 2.67 9.82 10.36
N PHE A 144 3.52 10.02 9.36
CA PHE A 144 4.95 10.26 9.59
C PHE A 144 5.22 11.54 10.37
N GLY A 145 4.57 12.65 9.99
CA GLY A 145 4.69 13.92 10.70
C GLY A 145 4.26 13.81 12.17
N ALA A 146 3.11 13.19 12.43
CA ALA A 146 2.60 12.94 13.78
C ALA A 146 3.57 12.06 14.60
N LEU A 147 4.15 11.03 13.98
CA LEU A 147 5.13 10.16 14.62
C LEU A 147 6.40 10.91 15.02
N MET A 148 6.93 11.77 14.14
CA MET A 148 8.11 12.58 14.42
C MET A 148 7.86 13.59 15.55
N VAL A 149 6.70 14.27 15.53
CA VAL A 149 6.29 15.17 16.61
C VAL A 149 6.15 14.41 17.93
N HIS A 150 5.50 13.24 17.92
CA HIS A 150 5.37 12.41 19.11
C HIS A 150 6.74 12.00 19.69
N ILE A 151 7.67 11.57 18.82
CA ILE A 151 9.05 11.24 19.23
C ILE A 151 9.74 12.46 19.84
N GLY A 152 9.71 13.59 19.15
CA GLY A 152 10.36 14.82 19.59
C GLY A 152 9.86 15.27 20.96
N VAL A 153 8.54 15.39 21.12
CA VAL A 153 7.90 15.78 22.39
C VAL A 153 8.20 14.77 23.49
N LYS A 154 8.16 13.46 23.20
CA LYS A 154 8.48 12.42 24.18
C LYS A 154 9.91 12.53 24.69
N ARG A 155 10.87 12.78 23.79
CA ARG A 155 12.30 12.93 24.12
C ARG A 155 12.60 14.24 24.85
N LEU A 156 11.96 15.33 24.44
CA LEU A 156 12.04 16.61 25.13
C LEU A 156 11.53 16.48 26.57
N ASN A 157 10.36 15.87 26.77
CA ASN A 157 9.79 15.71 28.10
C ASN A 157 10.62 14.74 28.98
N GLN A 158 11.26 13.71 28.40
CA GLN A 158 12.29 12.92 29.12
C GLN A 158 13.44 13.83 29.59
N ALA A 159 14.03 14.62 28.68
CA ALA A 159 15.15 15.49 29.02
C ALA A 159 14.78 16.53 30.10
N LEU A 160 13.58 17.13 30.01
CA LEU A 160 13.08 18.08 31.00
C LEU A 160 12.92 17.44 32.38
N ALA A 161 12.40 16.21 32.46
CA ALA A 161 12.30 15.49 33.74
C ALA A 161 13.69 15.23 34.35
N LEU A 162 14.67 14.82 33.53
CA LEU A 162 16.05 14.60 33.96
C LEU A 162 16.71 15.90 34.47
N VAL A 163 16.55 17.00 33.74
CA VAL A 163 17.03 18.33 34.16
C VAL A 163 16.38 18.75 35.49
N ALA A 164 15.07 18.54 35.64
CA ALA A 164 14.37 18.84 36.88
C ALA A 164 14.92 18.03 38.07
N PHE A 165 15.26 16.75 37.88
CA PHE A 165 15.90 15.96 38.94
C PHE A 165 17.28 16.50 39.30
N THR A 166 18.09 16.92 38.32
CA THR A 166 19.38 17.57 38.59
C THR A 166 19.20 18.83 39.41
N LEU A 167 18.31 19.74 38.99
CA LEU A 167 18.05 20.99 39.71
C LEU A 167 17.54 20.76 41.14
N LEU A 168 16.67 19.76 41.34
CA LEU A 168 16.17 19.41 42.66
C LEU A 168 17.25 18.76 43.54
N ALA A 169 18.22 18.06 42.96
CA ALA A 169 19.32 17.45 43.70
C ALA A 169 20.38 18.50 44.10
N THR A 170 20.65 19.49 43.24
CA THR A 170 21.68 20.51 43.46
C THR A 170 21.17 21.70 44.25
N LEU A 171 20.00 22.24 43.89
CA LEU A 171 19.46 23.49 44.43
C LEU A 171 18.28 23.28 45.39
N GLY A 172 17.58 22.15 45.27
CA GLY A 172 16.36 21.86 46.02
C GLY A 172 16.51 21.98 47.54
N PRO A 173 17.51 21.33 48.17
CA PRO A 173 17.65 21.36 49.63
C PRO A 173 17.84 22.78 50.18
N THR A 174 18.69 23.59 49.53
CA THR A 174 18.96 24.98 49.93
C THR A 174 17.75 25.87 49.71
N TRP A 175 17.04 25.70 48.59
CA TRP A 175 15.88 26.52 48.27
C TRP A 175 14.72 26.25 49.24
N PHE A 176 14.41 24.98 49.51
CA PHE A 176 13.35 24.61 50.43
C PHE A 176 13.71 24.83 51.91
N ALA A 177 14.98 24.72 52.29
CA ALA A 177 15.42 25.11 53.63
C ALA A 177 15.24 26.62 53.87
N GLY A 178 15.45 27.45 52.85
CA GLY A 178 15.17 28.89 52.93
C GLY A 178 13.69 29.22 53.19
N TRP A 179 12.77 28.38 52.72
CA TRP A 179 11.33 28.56 52.95
C TRP A 179 10.85 28.00 54.30
N THR A 180 11.41 26.86 54.71
CA THR A 180 10.95 26.14 55.92
C THR A 180 11.72 26.52 57.18
N GLY A 181 12.89 27.16 57.04
CA GLY A 181 13.81 27.44 58.14
C GLY A 181 14.53 26.20 58.69
N SER A 182 14.34 25.02 58.10
CA SER A 182 14.91 23.76 58.58
C SER A 182 15.61 22.99 57.46
N PRO A 183 16.92 22.67 57.60
CA PRO A 183 17.66 21.87 56.63
C PRO A 183 17.07 20.46 56.41
N GLN A 184 16.57 19.83 57.48
CA GLN A 184 15.97 18.50 57.43
C GLN A 184 14.64 18.52 56.66
N MET A 185 13.81 19.54 56.89
CA MET A 185 12.56 19.71 56.12
C MET A 185 12.85 20.06 54.66
N GLY A 186 13.86 20.90 54.39
CA GLY A 186 14.29 21.22 53.03
C GLY A 186 14.71 20.00 52.22
N LEU A 187 15.45 19.07 52.83
CA LEU A 187 15.80 17.78 52.23
C LEU A 187 14.57 16.91 51.93
N GLY A 188 13.67 16.76 52.91
CA GLY A 188 12.44 15.97 52.73
C GLY A 188 11.57 16.52 51.60
N LEU A 189 11.46 17.85 51.48
CA LEU A 189 10.74 18.51 50.40
C LEU A 189 11.43 18.33 49.04
N ALA A 190 12.76 18.34 48.98
CA ALA A 190 13.48 18.06 47.74
C ALA A 190 13.20 16.64 47.22
N ILE A 191 13.23 15.63 48.11
CA ILE A 191 12.87 14.25 47.78
C ILE A 191 11.41 14.16 47.32
N GLY A 192 10.48 14.76 48.07
CA GLY A 192 9.07 14.79 47.71
C GLY A 192 8.82 15.46 46.35
N ALA A 193 9.51 16.58 46.08
CA ALA A 193 9.43 17.29 44.81
C ALA A 193 9.91 16.43 43.63
N MET A 194 10.98 15.64 43.79
CA MET A 194 11.43 14.71 42.75
C MET A 194 10.36 13.65 42.43
N ILE A 195 9.68 13.12 43.44
CA ILE A 195 8.59 12.16 43.25
C ILE A 195 7.41 12.83 42.54
N VAL A 196 7.07 14.07 42.90
CA VAL A 196 6.01 14.84 42.23
C VAL A 196 6.38 15.11 40.76
N VAL A 197 7.61 15.49 40.46
CA VAL A 197 8.09 15.66 39.08
C VAL A 197 7.97 14.37 38.29
N PHE A 198 8.32 13.22 38.88
CA PHE A 198 8.13 11.91 38.26
C PHE A 198 6.64 11.65 37.94
N GLY A 199 5.74 11.90 38.89
CA GLY A 199 4.30 11.75 38.71
C GLY A 199 3.72 12.68 37.64
N LEU A 200 4.15 13.93 37.62
CA LEU A 200 3.76 14.92 36.60
C LEU A 200 4.24 14.50 35.21
N TRP A 201 5.50 14.09 35.08
CA TRP A 201 6.03 13.55 33.84
C TRP A 201 5.20 12.37 33.35
N TRP A 202 4.87 11.42 34.22
CA TRP A 202 4.04 10.26 33.89
C TRP A 202 2.64 10.68 33.39
N GLY A 203 1.96 11.56 34.12
CA GLY A 203 0.63 12.06 33.76
C GLY A 203 0.62 12.76 32.41
N ILE A 204 1.59 13.67 32.18
CA ILE A 204 1.75 14.38 30.90
C ILE A 204 1.99 13.37 29.76
N GLN A 205 2.87 12.38 29.95
CA GLN A 205 3.12 11.35 28.93
C GLN A 205 1.86 10.53 28.61
N ALA A 206 1.06 10.18 29.61
CA ALA A 206 -0.18 9.45 29.41
C ALA A 206 -1.20 10.24 28.57
N VAL A 207 -1.35 11.54 28.85
CA VAL A 207 -2.24 12.44 28.09
C VAL A 207 -1.75 12.60 26.64
N LEU A 208 -0.47 12.93 26.45
CA LEU A 208 0.12 13.12 25.12
C LEU A 208 0.02 11.85 24.26
N PHE A 209 0.26 10.68 24.87
CA PHE A 209 0.11 9.42 24.16
C PHE A 209 -1.34 9.14 23.76
N THR A 210 -2.29 9.44 24.64
CA THR A 210 -3.72 9.25 24.38
C THR A 210 -4.18 10.16 23.24
N GLN A 211 -3.77 11.42 23.23
CA GLN A 211 -4.05 12.36 22.14
C GLN A 211 -3.44 11.90 20.81
N TYR A 212 -2.17 11.48 20.83
CA TYR A 212 -1.50 10.92 19.67
C TYR A 212 -2.22 9.70 19.11
N ARG A 213 -2.66 8.78 19.99
CA ARG A 213 -3.42 7.60 19.61
C ARG A 213 -4.75 7.99 18.96
N PHE A 214 -5.55 8.84 19.59
CA PHE A 214 -6.86 9.22 19.06
C PHE A 214 -6.75 9.91 17.71
N ARG A 215 -5.74 10.78 17.52
CA ARG A 215 -5.48 11.39 16.23
C ARG A 215 -5.22 10.34 15.16
N LEU A 216 -4.33 9.39 15.41
CA LEU A 216 -4.04 8.33 14.45
C LEU A 216 -5.23 7.42 14.18
N GLU A 217 -6.04 7.11 15.20
CA GLU A 217 -7.26 6.30 15.03
C GLU A 217 -8.28 7.02 14.14
N ASN A 218 -8.48 8.33 14.33
CA ASN A 218 -9.39 9.14 13.52
C ASN A 218 -8.90 9.25 12.07
N ASP A 219 -7.63 9.62 11.86
CA ASP A 219 -7.03 9.73 10.53
C ASP A 219 -7.12 8.39 9.77
N SER A 220 -6.95 7.28 10.47
CA SER A 220 -7.03 5.92 9.89
C SER A 220 -8.47 5.51 9.55
N TYR A 221 -9.43 5.93 10.36
CA TYR A 221 -10.85 5.67 10.11
C TYR A 221 -11.37 6.47 8.91
N GLU A 222 -11.00 7.76 8.81
CA GLU A 222 -11.32 8.61 7.66
C GLU A 222 -10.77 8.01 6.37
N MET A 223 -9.48 7.63 6.36
CA MET A 223 -8.84 6.96 5.24
C MET A 223 -9.56 5.67 4.85
N SER A 224 -9.91 4.83 5.83
CA SER A 224 -10.63 3.57 5.57
C SER A 224 -11.96 3.83 4.87
N ARG A 225 -12.73 4.80 5.37
CA ARG A 225 -14.03 5.17 4.80
C ARG A 225 -13.89 5.62 3.35
N GLU A 226 -12.91 6.48 3.06
CA GLU A 226 -12.68 7.00 1.71
C GLU A 226 -12.28 5.87 0.74
N ILE A 227 -11.34 5.00 1.14
CA ILE A 227 -10.94 3.83 0.33
C ILE A 227 -12.14 2.91 0.07
N VAL A 228 -12.95 2.61 1.09
CA VAL A 228 -14.14 1.77 0.95
C VAL A 228 -15.16 2.40 0.01
N GLN A 229 -15.37 3.71 0.10
CA GLN A 229 -16.26 4.42 -0.80
C GLN A 229 -15.77 4.35 -2.25
N ARG A 230 -14.51 4.73 -2.51
CA ARG A 230 -13.94 4.73 -3.87
C ARG A 230 -13.87 3.34 -4.49
N THR A 231 -13.50 2.33 -3.70
CA THR A 231 -13.46 0.95 -4.19
C THR A 231 -14.86 0.40 -4.47
N ARG A 232 -15.90 0.80 -3.72
CA ARG A 232 -17.29 0.47 -4.06
C ARG A 232 -17.80 1.20 -5.29
N GLU A 233 -17.46 2.49 -5.46
CA GLU A 233 -17.78 3.25 -6.67
C GLU A 233 -17.20 2.54 -7.91
N LEU A 234 -15.92 2.16 -7.87
CA LEU A 234 -15.28 1.38 -8.94
C LEU A 234 -15.92 0.00 -9.16
N GLN A 235 -16.28 -0.72 -8.09
CA GLN A 235 -16.99 -2.00 -8.21
C GLN A 235 -18.36 -1.84 -8.87
N ASN A 236 -19.09 -0.77 -8.54
CA ASN A 236 -20.37 -0.47 -9.16
C ASN A 236 -20.18 -0.15 -10.65
N LEU A 237 -19.20 0.67 -11.02
CA LEU A 237 -18.87 0.93 -12.42
C LEU A 237 -18.54 -0.36 -13.18
N PHE A 238 -17.72 -1.24 -12.58
CA PHE A 238 -17.37 -2.53 -13.16
C PHE A 238 -18.61 -3.42 -13.38
N THR A 239 -19.49 -3.49 -12.38
CA THR A 239 -20.74 -4.26 -12.45
C THR A 239 -21.68 -3.69 -13.51
N SER A 240 -21.78 -2.35 -13.61
CA SER A 240 -22.54 -1.66 -14.63
C SER A 240 -21.99 -1.91 -16.04
N ALA A 241 -20.67 -1.93 -16.23
CA ALA A 241 -20.05 -2.26 -17.51
C ALA A 241 -20.36 -3.71 -17.95
N ARG A 242 -20.32 -4.67 -17.01
CA ARG A 242 -20.79 -6.05 -17.28
C ARG A 242 -22.25 -6.08 -17.68
N ALA A 243 -23.12 -5.43 -16.92
CA ALA A 243 -24.54 -5.38 -17.21
C ALA A 243 -24.84 -4.72 -18.57
N MET A 244 -24.06 -3.70 -18.95
CA MET A 244 -24.16 -3.07 -20.27
C MET A 244 -23.81 -4.05 -21.39
N ALA A 245 -22.79 -4.90 -21.21
CA ALA A 245 -22.46 -5.93 -22.19
C ALA A 245 -23.62 -6.92 -22.36
N ASP A 246 -24.24 -7.34 -21.25
CA ASP A 246 -25.40 -8.22 -21.25
C ASP A 246 -26.63 -7.57 -21.93
N GLN A 247 -26.88 -6.28 -21.67
CA GLN A 247 -27.99 -5.53 -22.28
C GLN A 247 -27.77 -5.27 -23.77
N ALA A 248 -26.54 -4.93 -24.17
CA ALA A 248 -26.18 -4.68 -25.56
C ALA A 248 -26.48 -5.91 -26.43
N GLU A 249 -26.28 -7.11 -25.89
CA GLU A 249 -26.63 -8.36 -26.56
C GLU A 249 -28.11 -8.39 -26.94
N THR A 250 -29.00 -7.99 -26.03
CA THR A 250 -30.45 -7.97 -26.28
C THR A 250 -30.89 -6.84 -27.21
N GLN A 251 -30.27 -5.66 -27.10
CA GLN A 251 -30.67 -4.48 -27.86
C GLN A 251 -30.20 -4.52 -29.31
N PHE A 252 -29.03 -5.14 -29.56
CA PHE A 252 -28.37 -5.15 -30.85
C PHE A 252 -28.35 -6.54 -31.51
N GLN A 253 -29.27 -7.43 -31.14
CA GLN A 253 -29.40 -8.79 -31.72
C GLN A 253 -29.40 -8.80 -33.26
N MET A 254 -29.95 -7.75 -33.89
CA MET A 254 -30.06 -7.63 -35.34
C MET A 254 -28.86 -6.92 -35.99
N ASP A 255 -27.97 -6.28 -35.21
CA ASP A 255 -26.85 -5.46 -35.69
C ASP A 255 -25.53 -6.25 -35.71
N GLY A 256 -25.53 -7.37 -36.45
CA GLY A 256 -24.38 -8.26 -36.48
C GLY A 256 -23.15 -7.71 -37.22
N LYS A 257 -23.29 -6.66 -38.04
CA LYS A 257 -22.14 -5.97 -38.66
C LYS A 257 -21.42 -5.04 -37.67
N GLY A 258 -22.17 -4.37 -36.79
CA GLY A 258 -21.63 -3.48 -35.75
C GLY A 258 -21.11 -4.21 -34.50
N TRP A 259 -21.56 -5.45 -34.28
CA TRP A 259 -21.29 -6.20 -33.05
C TRP A 259 -19.79 -6.31 -32.70
N GLY A 260 -18.91 -6.57 -33.68
CA GLY A 260 -17.48 -6.73 -33.42
C GLY A 260 -16.81 -5.50 -32.80
N ALA A 261 -17.18 -4.29 -33.26
CA ALA A 261 -16.64 -3.05 -32.71
C ALA A 261 -17.17 -2.78 -31.29
N ARG A 262 -18.45 -3.10 -31.04
CA ARG A 262 -19.09 -2.94 -29.73
C ARG A 262 -18.54 -3.95 -28.71
N ALA A 263 -18.40 -5.22 -29.09
CA ALA A 263 -17.78 -6.26 -28.29
C ALA A 263 -16.35 -5.88 -27.86
N MET A 264 -15.57 -5.31 -28.79
CA MET A 264 -14.22 -4.81 -28.50
C MET A 264 -14.24 -3.67 -27.47
N TYR A 265 -15.14 -2.69 -27.65
CA TYR A 265 -15.30 -1.58 -26.70
C TYR A 265 -15.68 -2.07 -25.30
N LEU A 266 -16.71 -2.91 -25.21
CA LEU A 266 -17.20 -3.43 -23.93
C LEU A 266 -16.12 -4.24 -23.21
N THR A 267 -15.37 -5.07 -23.95
CA THR A 267 -14.28 -5.86 -23.35
C THR A 267 -13.17 -4.96 -22.82
N ARG A 268 -12.78 -3.93 -23.59
CA ARG A 268 -11.80 -2.92 -23.17
C ARG A 268 -12.26 -2.16 -21.94
N LEU A 269 -13.54 -1.80 -21.87
CA LEU A 269 -14.12 -1.10 -20.74
C LEU A 269 -14.07 -1.96 -19.46
N THR A 270 -14.43 -3.24 -19.56
CA THR A 270 -14.33 -4.20 -18.44
C THR A 270 -12.88 -4.33 -17.95
N MET A 271 -11.92 -4.49 -18.86
CA MET A 271 -10.49 -4.55 -18.53
C MET A 271 -9.98 -3.25 -17.90
N TRP A 272 -10.38 -2.10 -18.44
CA TRP A 272 -10.00 -0.78 -17.95
C TRP A 272 -10.43 -0.55 -16.50
N LEU A 273 -11.71 -0.83 -16.18
CA LEU A 273 -12.24 -0.66 -14.83
C LEU A 273 -11.60 -1.64 -13.83
N GLY A 274 -11.32 -2.87 -14.27
CA GLY A 274 -10.53 -3.83 -13.49
C GLY A 274 -9.12 -3.32 -13.19
N ALA A 275 -8.42 -2.82 -14.21
CA ALA A 275 -7.08 -2.25 -14.07
C ALA A 275 -7.06 -1.07 -13.09
N ARG A 276 -8.03 -0.14 -13.18
CA ARG A 276 -8.14 0.98 -12.22
C ARG A 276 -8.16 0.50 -10.76
N MET A 277 -8.96 -0.53 -10.47
CA MET A 277 -9.02 -1.10 -9.12
C MET A 277 -7.70 -1.77 -8.71
N GLU A 278 -7.06 -2.51 -9.61
CA GLU A 278 -5.75 -3.14 -9.36
C GLU A 278 -4.68 -2.11 -8.99
N TYR A 279 -4.59 -1.03 -9.77
CA TYR A 279 -3.59 0.02 -9.56
C TYR A 279 -3.85 0.84 -8.30
N LEU A 280 -5.11 1.15 -8.00
CA LEU A 280 -5.48 1.79 -6.73
C LEU A 280 -5.05 0.91 -5.54
N GLU A 281 -5.32 -0.39 -5.60
CA GLU A 281 -4.91 -1.33 -4.55
C GLU A 281 -3.38 -1.37 -4.40
N LYS A 282 -2.63 -1.50 -5.50
CA LYS A 282 -1.15 -1.47 -5.48
C LYS A 282 -0.60 -0.17 -4.93
N TYR A 283 -1.20 0.97 -5.28
CA TYR A 283 -0.80 2.28 -4.78
C TYR A 283 -0.96 2.37 -3.25
N VAL A 284 -2.12 1.95 -2.74
CA VAL A 284 -2.36 1.90 -1.29
C VAL A 284 -1.38 0.96 -0.60
N GLN A 285 -1.11 -0.22 -1.17
CA GLN A 285 -0.12 -1.16 -0.63
C GLN A 285 1.29 -0.53 -0.56
N MET A 286 1.69 0.21 -1.59
CA MET A 286 2.97 0.91 -1.64
C MET A 286 3.09 2.00 -0.59
N GLU A 287 2.05 2.82 -0.38
CA GLU A 287 2.07 3.87 0.65
C GLU A 287 2.03 3.27 2.07
N LEU A 288 1.24 2.21 2.30
CA LEU A 288 1.26 1.50 3.58
C LEU A 288 2.62 0.84 3.86
N TRP A 289 3.28 0.31 2.83
CA TRP A 289 4.64 -0.19 2.95
C TRP A 289 5.62 0.93 3.30
N ARG A 290 5.48 2.11 2.69
CA ARG A 290 6.29 3.29 3.00
C ARG A 290 6.13 3.70 4.46
N VAL A 291 4.90 3.80 4.96
CA VAL A 291 4.60 4.09 6.38
C VAL A 291 5.25 3.05 7.29
N ARG A 292 5.17 1.76 6.94
CA ARG A 292 5.80 0.67 7.70
C ARG A 292 7.33 0.82 7.75
N ARG A 293 7.96 1.15 6.62
CA ARG A 293 9.40 1.38 6.51
C ARG A 293 9.85 2.59 7.31
N GLU A 294 9.16 3.72 7.18
CA GLU A 294 9.48 4.95 7.92
C GLU A 294 9.35 4.73 9.43
N ARG A 295 8.34 3.98 9.86
CA ARG A 295 8.19 3.55 11.25
C ARG A 295 9.33 2.65 11.75
N TYR A 296 9.83 1.75 10.91
CA TYR A 296 10.97 0.89 11.28
C TYR A 296 12.19 1.75 11.63
N TRP A 297 12.49 2.75 10.78
CA TRP A 297 13.61 3.67 10.99
C TRP A 297 13.42 4.55 12.22
N THR A 298 12.23 5.11 12.42
CA THR A 298 11.96 5.95 13.59
C THR A 298 11.96 5.15 14.90
N ARG A 299 11.57 3.87 14.89
CA ARG A 299 11.75 2.97 16.04
C ARG A 299 13.24 2.77 16.35
N TRP A 300 14.06 2.58 15.31
CA TRP A 300 15.50 2.48 15.49
C TRP A 300 16.05 3.77 16.11
N LEU A 301 15.71 4.93 15.55
CA LEU A 301 16.06 6.24 16.11
C LEU A 301 15.66 6.38 17.59
N GLN A 302 14.43 6.00 17.96
CA GLN A 302 13.98 6.01 19.36
C GLN A 302 14.84 5.12 20.27
N ARG A 303 15.28 3.95 19.79
CA ARG A 303 16.12 3.02 20.55
C ARG A 303 17.50 3.59 20.85
N PHE A 304 18.05 4.43 19.98
CA PHE A 304 19.32 5.12 20.22
C PHE A 304 19.16 6.42 21.00
N ALA A 305 18.14 7.23 20.68
CA ALA A 305 17.95 8.54 21.31
C ALA A 305 17.66 8.44 22.81
N THR A 306 16.87 7.45 23.24
CA THR A 306 16.49 7.29 24.66
C THR A 306 17.70 7.04 25.58
N PRO A 307 18.59 6.05 25.33
CA PRO A 307 19.79 5.85 26.13
C PRO A 307 20.82 6.97 25.93
N LEU A 308 20.93 7.55 24.74
CA LEU A 308 21.84 8.67 24.50
C LEU A 308 21.52 9.86 25.40
N ILE A 309 20.25 10.26 25.50
CA ILE A 309 19.80 11.35 26.39
C ILE A 309 20.15 11.02 27.84
N LEU A 310 19.92 9.78 28.28
CA LEU A 310 20.25 9.35 29.63
C LEU A 310 21.76 9.40 29.89
N ILE A 311 22.59 8.91 28.96
CA ILE A 311 24.06 8.89 29.09
C ILE A 311 24.60 10.31 29.14
N VAL A 312 24.17 11.18 28.22
CA VAL A 312 24.58 12.60 28.20
C VAL A 312 24.19 13.27 29.51
N TRP A 313 22.97 13.04 29.99
CA TRP A 313 22.53 13.56 31.29
C TRP A 313 23.36 13.02 32.46
N LEU A 314 23.65 11.72 32.50
CA LEU A 314 24.48 11.12 33.55
C LEU A 314 25.89 11.71 33.58
N VAL A 315 26.50 11.90 32.41
CA VAL A 315 27.83 12.52 32.30
C VAL A 315 27.80 13.95 32.81
N LEU A 316 26.85 14.77 32.35
CA LEU A 316 26.71 16.15 32.81
C LEU A 316 26.44 16.22 34.32
N PHE A 317 25.55 15.36 34.83
CA PHE A 317 25.18 15.34 36.24
C PHE A 317 26.30 14.81 37.15
N ALA A 318 27.19 13.96 36.64
CA ALA A 318 28.36 13.50 37.37
C ALA A 318 29.45 14.58 37.49
N LEU A 319 29.49 15.54 36.56
CA LEU A 319 30.42 16.67 36.56
C LEU A 319 29.98 17.81 37.48
N GLU A 320 28.73 17.80 37.98
CA GLU A 320 28.24 18.79 38.92
C GLU A 320 29.05 18.76 40.23
N PRO A 321 29.52 19.91 40.74
CA PRO A 321 30.27 19.97 42.00
C PRO A 321 29.38 19.57 43.18
N VAL A 322 30.02 19.06 44.24
CA VAL A 322 29.32 18.71 45.48
C VAL A 322 28.73 20.00 46.09
N ALA A 323 27.40 20.06 46.14
CA ALA A 323 26.68 21.18 46.74
C ALA A 323 26.41 20.90 48.23
N GLY A 324 26.98 21.71 49.12
CA GLY A 324 26.73 21.61 50.57
C GLY A 324 27.34 20.36 51.21
N ASP A 325 26.57 19.69 52.07
CA ASP A 325 27.01 18.46 52.74
C ASP A 325 27.14 17.28 51.76
N MET A 326 28.30 16.63 51.79
CA MET A 326 28.65 15.59 50.83
C MET A 326 27.74 14.37 50.92
N MET A 327 27.42 13.90 52.13
CA MET A 327 26.58 12.71 52.31
C MET A 327 25.15 12.95 51.81
N THR A 328 24.61 14.11 52.18
CA THR A 328 23.29 14.57 51.74
C THR A 328 23.21 14.70 50.22
N PHE A 329 24.18 15.37 49.61
CA PHE A 329 24.24 15.57 48.17
C PHE A 329 24.35 14.24 47.42
N ARG A 330 25.21 13.31 47.85
CA ARG A 330 25.36 12.00 47.21
C ARG A 330 24.09 11.14 47.34
N GLY A 331 23.38 11.24 48.47
CA GLY A 331 22.08 10.59 48.63
C GLY A 331 21.04 11.08 47.62
N LEU A 332 20.92 12.41 47.45
CA LEU A 332 20.01 13.01 46.47
C LEU A 332 20.43 12.73 45.03
N GLN A 333 21.73 12.74 44.75
CA GLN A 333 22.28 12.37 43.45
C GLN A 333 21.93 10.92 43.11
N GLY A 334 22.08 9.99 44.05
CA GLY A 334 21.69 8.59 43.89
C GLY A 334 20.20 8.41 43.62
N LEU A 335 19.34 9.12 44.35
CA LEU A 335 17.90 9.11 44.12
C LEU A 335 17.54 9.67 42.73
N ALA A 336 18.12 10.81 42.35
CA ALA A 336 17.90 11.43 41.05
C ALA A 336 18.33 10.51 39.89
N VAL A 337 19.47 9.81 40.03
CA VAL A 337 19.92 8.80 39.07
C VAL A 337 18.93 7.65 38.97
N LEU A 338 18.46 7.11 40.10
CA LEU A 338 17.47 6.04 40.12
C LEU A 338 16.17 6.45 39.42
N LEU A 339 15.64 7.64 39.72
CA LEU A 339 14.44 8.17 39.07
C LEU A 339 14.67 8.46 37.58
N GLY A 340 15.84 8.97 37.21
CA GLY A 340 16.20 9.23 35.81
C GLY A 340 16.32 7.97 34.97
N VAL A 341 16.89 6.90 35.53
CA VAL A 341 16.89 5.57 34.93
C VAL A 341 15.46 5.05 34.78
N LEU A 342 14.62 5.20 35.80
CA LEU A 342 13.23 4.74 35.77
C LEU A 342 12.40 5.49 34.72
N VAL A 343 12.52 6.82 34.63
CA VAL A 343 11.92 7.66 33.58
C VAL A 343 12.36 7.17 32.19
N SER A 344 13.64 6.92 32.01
CA SER A 344 14.20 6.50 30.72
C SER A 344 13.75 5.08 30.34
N TRP A 345 13.68 4.18 31.32
CA TRP A 345 13.19 2.82 31.16
C TRP A 345 11.71 2.77 30.79
N VAL A 346 10.87 3.46 31.57
CA VAL A 346 9.42 3.55 31.31
C VAL A 346 9.19 4.21 29.96
N SER A 347 9.88 5.31 29.65
CA SER A 347 9.84 5.97 28.34
C SER A 347 10.20 5.03 27.18
N TYR A 348 11.10 4.06 27.40
CA TYR A 348 11.51 3.08 26.40
C TYR A 348 10.48 1.96 26.22
N VAL A 349 9.96 1.41 27.32
CA VAL A 349 9.06 0.25 27.30
C VAL A 349 7.61 0.65 27.06
N ARG A 350 7.15 1.73 27.69
CA ARG A 350 5.77 2.22 27.68
C ARG A 350 5.54 3.27 26.59
N TRP A 351 4.27 3.43 26.18
CA TRP A 351 3.82 4.37 25.15
C TRP A 351 4.52 4.16 23.79
N ARG A 352 4.39 2.95 23.28
CA ARG A 352 4.78 2.57 21.92
C ARG A 352 3.62 2.85 20.97
N THR A 353 3.92 3.18 19.71
CA THR A 353 2.90 3.42 18.68
C THR A 353 1.88 2.26 18.62
N PRO A 354 0.57 2.53 18.80
CA PRO A 354 -0.47 1.50 18.94
C PRO A 354 -0.90 0.95 17.56
N MET A 355 -0.18 -0.05 17.05
CA MET A 355 -0.42 -0.57 15.71
C MET A 355 -1.70 -1.35 15.56
N GLU A 356 -2.06 -2.12 16.58
CA GLU A 356 -3.26 -2.93 16.56
C GLU A 356 -4.49 -2.03 16.40
N ALA A 357 -4.50 -0.89 17.10
CA ALA A 357 -5.55 0.12 16.96
C ALA A 357 -5.60 0.71 15.53
N ILE A 358 -4.45 1.07 14.95
CA ILE A 358 -4.38 1.60 13.57
C ILE A 358 -4.86 0.55 12.56
N GLN A 359 -4.38 -0.69 12.67
CA GLN A 359 -4.76 -1.79 11.78
C GLN A 359 -6.26 -2.10 11.88
N GLN A 360 -6.80 -2.13 13.10
CA GLN A 360 -8.22 -2.37 13.34
C GLN A 360 -9.07 -1.23 12.76
N LYS A 361 -8.65 0.03 12.91
CA LYS A 361 -9.38 1.19 12.39
C LYS A 361 -9.27 1.35 10.88
N LEU A 362 -8.14 0.94 10.28
CA LEU A 362 -7.99 0.86 8.82
C LEU A 362 -8.95 -0.18 8.22
N GLY A 363 -9.26 -1.26 8.94
CA GLY A 363 -10.32 -2.20 8.55
C GLY A 363 -10.07 -2.86 7.18
N VAL A 364 -8.82 -3.25 6.90
CA VAL A 364 -8.35 -3.76 5.59
C VAL A 364 -9.14 -4.97 5.08
N GLU A 365 -9.84 -5.68 5.97
CA GLU A 365 -10.73 -6.80 5.62
C GLU A 365 -12.01 -6.34 4.92
N GLY A 366 -12.48 -5.11 5.18
CA GLY A 366 -13.70 -4.57 4.59
C GLY A 366 -13.50 -3.88 3.23
N TRP A 367 -12.27 -3.83 2.73
CA TRP A 367 -11.95 -3.20 1.46
C TRP A 367 -12.34 -4.12 0.31
N VAL A 368 -12.99 -3.56 -0.71
CA VAL A 368 -13.23 -4.28 -1.96
C VAL A 368 -11.88 -4.41 -2.68
N ARG A 369 -11.53 -5.64 -3.04
CA ARG A 369 -10.22 -5.95 -3.65
C ARG A 369 -10.37 -6.19 -5.13
N TYR A 370 -9.30 -5.97 -5.88
CA TYR A 370 -9.24 -6.36 -7.29
C TYR A 370 -9.64 -7.84 -7.49
N ALA A 371 -9.17 -8.72 -6.61
CA ALA A 371 -9.49 -10.14 -6.65
C ALA A 371 -10.99 -10.46 -6.54
N SER A 372 -11.79 -9.56 -5.95
CA SER A 372 -13.24 -9.74 -5.84
C SER A 372 -14.02 -9.36 -7.09
N LEU A 373 -13.39 -8.66 -8.04
CA LEU A 373 -14.02 -8.32 -9.33
C LEU A 373 -14.05 -9.51 -10.29
N ASP A 374 -13.20 -10.52 -10.08
CA ASP A 374 -13.15 -11.75 -10.91
C ASP A 374 -13.01 -11.42 -12.41
N VAL A 375 -12.08 -10.51 -12.72
CA VAL A 375 -11.95 -9.85 -14.03
C VAL A 375 -11.63 -10.86 -15.14
N ASP A 376 -10.84 -11.88 -14.83
CA ASP A 376 -10.49 -12.97 -15.74
C ASP A 376 -11.73 -13.76 -16.17
N ASN A 377 -12.60 -14.16 -15.24
CA ASN A 377 -13.84 -14.83 -15.56
C ASN A 377 -14.83 -13.89 -16.26
N ALA A 378 -14.92 -12.64 -15.82
CA ALA A 378 -15.80 -11.63 -16.45
C ALA A 378 -15.44 -11.41 -17.93
N VAL A 379 -14.15 -11.23 -18.22
CA VAL A 379 -13.64 -11.08 -19.60
C VAL A 379 -13.80 -12.38 -20.38
N GLY A 380 -13.45 -13.52 -19.80
CA GLY A 380 -13.56 -14.83 -20.47
C GLY A 380 -14.99 -15.14 -20.90
N GLU A 381 -15.96 -14.90 -20.01
CA GLU A 381 -17.37 -15.10 -20.29
C GLU A 381 -17.91 -14.10 -21.33
N GLN A 382 -17.44 -12.86 -21.29
CA GLN A 382 -17.79 -11.87 -22.31
C GLN A 382 -17.26 -12.26 -23.70
N VAL A 383 -15.97 -12.62 -23.80
CA VAL A 383 -15.35 -13.04 -25.07
C VAL A 383 -16.01 -14.30 -25.63
N ARG A 384 -16.36 -15.26 -24.77
CA ARG A 384 -17.10 -16.47 -25.17
C ARG A 384 -18.43 -16.11 -25.83
N ARG A 385 -19.22 -15.25 -25.18
CA ARG A 385 -20.53 -14.81 -25.67
C ARG A 385 -20.42 -14.00 -26.97
N ASP A 386 -19.46 -13.09 -27.03
CA ASP A 386 -19.22 -12.28 -28.23
C ASP A 386 -18.84 -13.15 -29.44
N LYS A 387 -18.05 -14.20 -29.21
CA LYS A 387 -17.69 -15.18 -30.24
C LYS A 387 -18.91 -15.95 -30.75
N GLU A 388 -19.77 -16.43 -29.86
CA GLU A 388 -21.00 -17.15 -30.22
C GLU A 388 -21.88 -16.29 -31.14
N ARG A 389 -22.06 -15.00 -30.81
CA ARG A 389 -22.81 -14.05 -31.63
C ARG A 389 -22.21 -13.81 -33.01
N LEU A 390 -20.88 -13.65 -33.10
CA LEU A 390 -20.21 -13.48 -34.39
C LEU A 390 -20.36 -14.73 -35.28
N VAL A 391 -20.38 -15.92 -34.68
CA VAL A 391 -20.60 -17.19 -35.39
C VAL A 391 -22.05 -17.32 -35.86
N GLU A 392 -23.02 -17.02 -35.01
CA GLU A 392 -24.46 -16.99 -35.36
C GLU A 392 -24.72 -16.04 -36.55
N TYR A 393 -24.18 -14.82 -36.47
CA TYR A 393 -24.31 -13.85 -37.55
C TYR A 393 -23.69 -14.34 -38.87
N ARG A 394 -22.51 -14.96 -38.82
CA ARG A 394 -21.86 -15.55 -40.00
C ARG A 394 -22.70 -16.68 -40.61
N ALA A 395 -23.34 -17.51 -39.78
CA ALA A 395 -24.22 -18.57 -40.26
C ALA A 395 -25.46 -17.99 -40.94
N LEU A 396 -26.07 -16.94 -40.36
CA LEU A 396 -27.24 -16.25 -40.93
C LEU A 396 -26.93 -15.51 -42.24
N THR A 397 -25.70 -15.05 -42.44
CA THR A 397 -25.28 -14.31 -43.65
C THR A 397 -24.77 -15.19 -44.79
N ARG A 398 -24.34 -16.43 -44.54
CA ARG A 398 -23.93 -17.40 -45.59
C ARG A 398 -25.10 -18.06 -46.34
N GLY A 399 -26.32 -17.97 -45.81
CA GLY A 399 -27.53 -18.54 -46.41
C GLY A 399 -28.23 -17.63 -47.44
N ARG A 400 -27.62 -16.50 -47.79
CA ARG A 400 -28.01 -15.57 -48.85
C ARG A 400 -26.82 -15.37 -49.77
#